data_AF-A0AAT9E808-F1
#
_entry.id   AF-A0AAT9E808-F1
#
_cell.length_a   1.000
_cell.length_b   1.000
_cell.length_c   1.000
_cell.angle_alpha   90.00
_cell.angle_beta   90.00
_cell.angle_gamma   90.00
#
_symmetry.space_group_name_H-M   'P 1'
#
loop_
_entity.id
_entity.type
_entity.pdbx_description
1 polymer ?
#
loop_
_entity_poly.entity_id
_entity_poly.type
_entity_poly.pdbx_seq_one_letter_code
_entity_poly.pdbx_strand_id
1 'polypeptide(L)'
;MHAARFAPLAREAEHGEFVKFSDYESLVSELASSRQINAQTLQVKLTMAETIKELTNRVNALAVENEQLDAERLAWAELYGDEMGDPDVLVKAKQFETPATDAALAAIEAQGVEKAIERLMNMFASTGHIGVPVMALEGLAKELREAK
;
A
#
# COMPACT_ATOMS: atom_id res chain seq x y z
N MET A 1 16.59 -14.12 82.11
CA MET A 1 15.56 -13.69 81.14
C MET A 1 16.22 -12.79 80.11
N HIS A 2 16.06 -13.10 78.82
CA HIS A 2 16.74 -12.45 77.70
C HIS A 2 16.34 -10.99 77.50
N ALA A 3 17.31 -10.08 77.51
CA ALA A 3 17.16 -8.75 76.94
C ALA A 3 17.59 -8.80 75.47
N ALA A 4 16.63 -8.99 74.57
CA ALA A 4 16.87 -8.82 73.14
C ALA A 4 17.14 -7.33 72.87
N ARG A 5 18.40 -6.99 72.59
CA ARG A 5 18.78 -5.67 72.10
C ARG A 5 18.29 -5.57 70.65
N PHE A 6 17.30 -4.73 70.40
CA PHE A 6 16.86 -4.38 69.05
C PHE A 6 18.05 -3.74 68.32
N ALA A 7 18.63 -4.47 67.36
CA ALA A 7 19.51 -3.88 66.37
C ALA A 7 18.68 -2.90 65.52
N PRO A 8 19.14 -1.66 65.27
CA PRO A 8 18.45 -0.80 64.33
C PRO A 8 18.55 -1.47 62.96
N LEU A 9 17.39 -1.74 62.37
CA LEU A 9 17.28 -2.26 61.01
C LEU A 9 18.03 -1.30 60.09
N ALA A 10 19.18 -1.73 59.58
CA ALA A 10 19.78 -1.17 58.38
C ALA A 10 18.91 -1.60 57.17
N ARG A 11 17.71 -1.05 57.11
CA ARG A 11 16.93 -0.83 55.89
C ARG A 11 16.69 0.67 55.95
N GLU A 12 17.20 1.52 55.08
CA GLU A 12 16.90 1.53 53.66
C GLU A 12 17.98 2.39 52.96
N ALA A 13 18.86 1.76 52.18
CA ALA A 13 19.60 2.44 51.12
C ALA A 13 19.28 1.81 49.75
N GLU A 14 18.13 1.14 49.66
CA GLU A 14 17.54 0.61 48.43
C GLU A 14 16.33 1.45 48.04
N HIS A 15 16.42 2.77 48.24
CA HIS A 15 15.38 3.66 47.76
C HIS A 15 15.64 3.92 46.29
N GLY A 16 14.88 3.23 45.44
CA GLY A 16 14.71 3.60 44.05
C GLY A 16 14.47 5.10 43.94
N GLU A 17 15.10 5.72 42.96
CA GLU A 17 15.05 7.15 42.71
C GLU A 17 13.58 7.64 42.75
N PHE A 18 13.22 8.44 43.76
CA PHE A 18 11.85 8.92 43.93
C PHE A 18 11.51 9.92 42.81
N VAL A 19 10.67 9.50 41.87
CA VAL A 19 10.14 10.36 40.80
C VAL A 19 9.12 11.34 41.40
N LYS A 20 9.19 12.62 41.01
CA LYS A 20 8.21 13.61 41.46
C LYS A 20 6.84 13.28 40.89
N PHE A 21 5.78 13.50 41.68
CA PHE A 21 4.40 13.24 41.25
C PHE A 21 4.03 13.97 39.94
N SER A 22 4.54 15.19 39.75
CA SER A 22 4.37 15.97 38.52
C SER A 22 4.92 15.26 37.28
N ASP A 23 6.05 14.57 37.43
CA ASP A 23 6.74 13.91 36.31
C ASP A 23 5.98 12.63 35.94
N TYR A 24 5.43 11.92 36.93
CA TYR A 24 4.53 10.80 36.73
C TYR A 24 3.23 11.22 36.04
N GLU A 25 2.60 12.31 36.46
CA GLU A 25 1.40 12.83 35.81
C GLU A 25 1.66 13.23 34.35
N SER A 26 2.82 13.85 34.07
CA SER A 26 3.24 14.17 32.70
C SER A 26 3.40 12.90 31.86
N LEU A 27 4.05 11.86 32.39
CA LEU A 27 4.24 10.57 31.72
C LEU A 27 2.91 9.88 31.41
N VAL A 28 1.96 9.90 32.36
CA VAL A 28 0.62 9.32 32.16
C VAL A 28 -0.15 10.09 31.08
N SER A 29 -0.06 11.42 31.07
CA SER A 29 -0.67 12.27 30.04
C SER A 29 -0.08 11.99 28.66
N GLU A 30 1.25 11.89 28.55
CA GLU A 30 1.94 11.56 27.31
C GLU A 30 1.58 10.16 26.81
N LEU A 31 1.53 9.18 27.71
CA LEU A 31 1.10 7.82 27.37
C LEU A 31 -0.34 7.77 26.87
N ALA A 32 -1.24 8.54 27.49
CA ALA A 32 -2.63 8.65 27.04
C ALA A 32 -2.73 9.28 25.65
N SER A 33 -1.99 10.37 25.40
CA SER A 33 -1.89 11.01 24.09
C SER A 33 -1.35 10.06 23.03
N SER A 34 -0.26 9.35 23.32
CA SER A 34 0.35 8.36 22.43
C SER A 34 -0.64 7.23 22.07
N ARG A 35 -1.39 6.71 23.06
CA ARG A 35 -2.44 5.71 22.82
C ARG A 35 -3.55 6.23 21.90
N GLN A 36 -3.98 7.48 22.10
CA GLN A 36 -5.00 8.10 21.26
C GLN A 36 -4.51 8.29 19.83
N ILE A 37 -3.29 8.80 19.64
CA ILE A 37 -2.67 8.98 18.31
C ILE A 37 -2.54 7.63 17.60
N ASN A 38 -2.10 6.60 18.31
CA ASN A 38 -1.96 5.25 17.74
C ASN A 38 -3.32 4.67 17.32
N ALA A 39 -4.37 4.87 18.12
CA ALA A 39 -5.72 4.44 17.77
C ALA A 39 -6.25 5.16 16.52
N GLN A 40 -6.07 6.48 16.44
CA GLN A 40 -6.43 7.28 15.25
C GLN A 40 -5.65 6.84 14.02
N THR A 41 -4.34 6.61 14.16
CA THR A 41 -3.48 6.13 13.08
C THR A 41 -3.93 4.76 12.56
N LEU A 42 -4.30 3.86 13.47
CA LEU A 42 -4.83 2.54 13.10
C LEU A 42 -6.16 2.66 12.36
N GLN A 43 -7.06 3.53 12.82
CA GLN A 43 -8.35 3.76 12.18
C GLN A 43 -8.18 4.26 10.74
N VAL A 44 -7.32 5.26 10.53
CA VAL A 44 -7.01 5.79 9.19
C VAL A 44 -6.47 4.69 8.27
N LYS A 45 -5.54 3.86 8.76
CA LYS A 45 -4.98 2.74 7.98
C LYS A 45 -6.04 1.73 7.57
N LEU A 46 -6.98 1.41 8.46
CA LEU A 46 -8.07 0.47 8.16
C LEU A 46 -9.02 1.05 7.10
N THR A 47 -9.45 2.30 7.25
CA THR A 47 -10.31 2.95 6.27
C THR A 47 -9.64 3.08 4.90
N MET A 48 -8.35 3.43 4.87
CA MET A 48 -7.59 3.47 3.61
C MET A 48 -7.51 2.09 2.94
N ALA A 49 -7.29 1.02 3.72
CA ALA A 49 -7.24 -0.34 3.19
C ALA A 49 -8.58 -0.77 2.57
N GLU A 50 -9.70 -0.41 3.20
CA GLU A 50 -11.03 -0.65 2.66
C GLU A 50 -11.28 0.12 1.36
N THR A 51 -10.93 1.41 1.32
CA THR A 51 -11.07 2.24 0.11
C THR A 51 -10.21 1.71 -1.03
N ILE A 52 -8.97 1.29 -0.77
CA ILE A 52 -8.09 0.68 -1.78
C ILE A 52 -8.74 -0.59 -2.34
N LYS A 53 -9.25 -1.47 -1.48
CA LYS A 53 -9.91 -2.70 -1.91
C LYS A 53 -11.13 -2.41 -2.80
N GLU A 54 -11.95 -1.42 -2.44
CA GLU A 54 -13.10 -1.02 -3.24
C GLU A 54 -12.69 -0.44 -4.60
N LEU A 55 -11.66 0.41 -4.63
CA LEU A 55 -11.12 0.95 -5.87
C LEU A 55 -10.53 -0.14 -6.77
N THR A 56 -9.78 -1.09 -6.22
CA THR A 56 -9.27 -2.25 -6.98
C THR A 56 -10.40 -3.04 -7.60
N ASN A 57 -11.47 -3.32 -6.84
CA ASN A 57 -12.64 -4.03 -7.38
C ASN A 57 -13.30 -3.26 -8.53
N ARG A 58 -13.46 -1.94 -8.39
CA ARG A 58 -14.05 -1.09 -9.43
C ARG A 58 -13.18 -1.04 -10.69
N VAL A 59 -11.87 -0.92 -10.55
CA VAL A 59 -10.93 -0.95 -11.68
C VAL A 59 -11.01 -2.28 -12.42
N ASN A 60 -11.01 -3.41 -11.69
CA ASN A 60 -11.13 -4.72 -12.30
C ASN A 60 -12.48 -4.90 -13.03
N ALA A 61 -13.58 -4.42 -12.46
CA ALA A 61 -14.89 -4.48 -13.11
C ALA A 61 -14.93 -3.64 -14.41
N LEU A 62 -14.34 -2.44 -14.40
CA LEU A 62 -14.23 -1.59 -15.58
C LEU A 62 -13.33 -2.21 -16.66
N ALA A 63 -12.26 -2.91 -16.27
CA ALA A 63 -11.41 -3.62 -17.22
C ALA A 63 -12.20 -4.71 -17.97
N VAL A 64 -12.99 -5.51 -17.26
CA VAL A 64 -13.85 -6.54 -17.87
C VAL A 64 -14.92 -5.93 -18.77
N GLU A 65 -15.56 -4.83 -18.32
CA GLU A 65 -16.56 -4.12 -19.14
C GLU A 65 -15.94 -3.56 -20.44
N ASN A 66 -14.73 -3.00 -20.36
CA ASN A 66 -14.00 -2.51 -21.53
C ASN A 66 -13.65 -3.64 -22.51
N GLU A 67 -13.19 -4.80 -22.02
CA GLU A 67 -12.94 -5.97 -22.87
C GLU A 67 -14.21 -6.41 -23.60
N GLN A 68 -15.35 -6.41 -22.90
CA GLN A 68 -16.63 -6.78 -23.50
C GLN A 68 -17.09 -5.75 -24.54
N LEU A 69 -16.97 -4.46 -24.25
CA LEU A 69 -17.29 -3.38 -25.20
C LEU A 69 -16.39 -3.44 -26.43
N ASP A 70 -15.12 -3.80 -26.27
CA ASP A 70 -14.19 -3.98 -27.39
C ASP A 70 -14.61 -5.14 -28.29
N ALA A 71 -15.01 -6.27 -27.69
CA ALA A 71 -15.54 -7.41 -28.42
C ALA A 71 -16.85 -7.08 -29.15
N GLU A 72 -17.77 -6.37 -28.50
CA GLU A 72 -19.03 -5.92 -29.10
C GLU A 72 -18.77 -4.93 -30.25
N ARG A 73 -17.84 -3.99 -30.10
CA ARG A 73 -17.43 -3.06 -31.15
C ARG A 73 -16.93 -3.80 -32.38
N LEU A 74 -16.09 -4.82 -32.20
CA LEU A 74 -15.57 -5.63 -33.30
C LEU A 74 -16.67 -6.45 -33.99
N ALA A 75 -17.57 -7.07 -33.22
CA ALA A 75 -18.68 -7.83 -33.76
C ALA A 75 -19.63 -6.95 -34.59
N TRP A 76 -19.93 -5.74 -34.13
CA TRP A 76 -20.71 -4.77 -34.90
C TRP A 76 -19.99 -4.31 -36.16
N ALA A 77 -18.69 -4.07 -36.10
CA ALA A 77 -17.90 -3.69 -37.26
C ALA A 77 -17.82 -4.79 -38.33
N GLU A 78 -17.78 -6.06 -37.91
CA GLU A 78 -17.90 -7.24 -38.78
C GLU A 78 -19.25 -7.29 -39.49
N LEU A 79 -20.34 -7.21 -38.72
CA LEU A 79 -21.70 -7.18 -39.26
C LEU A 79 -21.89 -6.03 -40.26
N TYR A 80 -21.47 -4.82 -39.89
CA TYR A 80 -21.57 -3.66 -40.78
C TYR A 80 -20.70 -3.79 -42.03
N GLY A 81 -19.48 -4.32 -41.92
CA GLY A 81 -18.60 -4.53 -43.06
C GLY A 81 -19.19 -5.52 -44.08
N ASP A 82 -19.80 -6.60 -43.58
CA ASP A 82 -20.46 -7.61 -44.42
C ASP A 82 -21.78 -7.12 -45.02
N GLU A 83 -22.62 -6.40 -44.25
CA GLU A 83 -23.92 -5.92 -44.71
C GLU A 83 -23.83 -4.71 -45.65
N MET A 84 -22.89 -3.78 -45.41
CA MET A 84 -22.68 -2.59 -46.26
C MET A 84 -21.65 -2.82 -47.39
N GLY A 85 -20.93 -3.95 -47.37
CA GLY A 85 -19.89 -4.26 -48.35
C GLY A 85 -18.64 -3.38 -48.25
N ASP A 86 -18.40 -2.78 -47.07
CA ASP A 86 -17.22 -1.94 -46.81
C ASP A 86 -16.29 -2.61 -45.77
N PRO A 87 -15.30 -3.40 -46.23
CA PRO A 87 -14.38 -4.11 -45.34
C PRO A 87 -13.46 -3.18 -44.54
N ASP A 88 -13.34 -1.89 -44.90
CA ASP A 88 -12.53 -0.92 -44.16
C ASP A 88 -13.10 -0.59 -42.77
N VAL A 89 -14.40 -0.85 -42.53
CA VAL A 89 -15.05 -0.64 -41.23
C VAL A 89 -14.41 -1.49 -40.14
N LEU A 90 -14.14 -2.77 -40.46
CA LEU A 90 -13.51 -3.73 -39.56
C LEU A 90 -12.04 -3.39 -39.29
N VAL A 91 -11.32 -2.93 -40.31
CA VAL A 91 -9.93 -2.47 -40.18
C VAL A 91 -9.85 -1.26 -39.24
N LYS A 92 -10.74 -0.27 -39.42
CA LYS A 92 -10.79 0.92 -38.56
C LYS A 92 -11.19 0.59 -37.12
N ALA A 93 -12.12 -0.34 -36.92
CA ALA A 93 -12.52 -0.80 -35.60
C ALA A 93 -11.39 -1.55 -34.86
N LYS A 94 -10.54 -2.29 -35.57
CA LYS A 94 -9.34 -2.93 -35.00
C LYS A 94 -8.21 -1.95 -34.69
N GLN A 95 -8.16 -0.81 -35.38
CA GLN A 95 -7.18 0.25 -35.17
C GLN A 95 -7.60 1.26 -34.10
N PHE A 96 -8.77 1.10 -33.49
CA PHE A 96 -9.25 1.98 -32.42
C PHE A 96 -8.56 1.63 -31.09
N GLU A 97 -7.36 2.19 -30.90
CA GLU A 97 -6.56 2.04 -29.69
C GLU A 97 -7.14 2.90 -28.55
N THR A 98 -6.93 2.46 -27.30
CA THR A 98 -7.26 3.23 -26.09
C THR A 98 -6.00 3.70 -25.37
N PRO A 99 -5.13 4.51 -26.01
CA PRO A 99 -3.80 4.83 -25.49
C PRO A 99 -3.85 5.52 -24.12
N ALA A 100 -4.95 6.20 -23.78
CA ALA A 100 -5.15 6.78 -22.45
C ALA A 100 -5.41 5.71 -21.37
N THR A 101 -6.18 4.67 -21.69
CA THR A 101 -6.45 3.55 -20.79
C THR A 101 -5.21 2.68 -20.64
N ASP A 102 -4.51 2.40 -21.74
CA ASP A 102 -3.30 1.58 -21.74
C ASP A 102 -2.17 2.27 -20.95
N ALA A 103 -1.97 3.58 -21.16
CA ALA A 103 -1.05 4.38 -20.36
C ALA A 103 -1.44 4.46 -18.88
N ALA A 104 -2.74 4.52 -18.57
CA ALA A 104 -3.21 4.51 -17.18
C ALA A 104 -2.94 3.16 -16.50
N LEU A 105 -3.17 2.05 -17.19
CA LEU A 105 -2.90 0.69 -16.69
C LEU A 105 -1.40 0.48 -16.45
N ALA A 106 -0.58 0.82 -17.45
CA ALA A 106 0.88 0.82 -17.36
C ALA A 106 1.41 1.64 -16.17
N ALA A 107 0.85 2.84 -15.94
CA ALA A 107 1.23 3.67 -14.80
C ALA A 107 0.83 3.03 -13.45
N ILE A 108 -0.33 2.38 -13.37
CA ILE A 108 -0.78 1.66 -12.16
C ILE A 108 0.14 0.47 -11.87
N GLU A 109 0.52 -0.31 -12.88
CA GLU A 109 1.43 -1.44 -12.73
C GLU A 109 2.82 -0.98 -12.26
N ALA A 110 3.37 0.07 -12.88
CA ALA A 110 4.63 0.67 -12.45
C ALA A 110 4.59 1.13 -10.98
N GLN A 111 3.50 1.78 -10.55
CA GLN A 111 3.31 2.16 -9.15
C GLN A 111 3.23 0.94 -8.21
N GLY A 112 2.65 -0.18 -8.67
CA GLY A 112 2.62 -1.44 -7.94
C GLY A 112 4.02 -2.01 -7.71
N VAL A 113 4.86 -1.99 -8.75
CA VAL A 113 6.26 -2.44 -8.69
C VAL A 113 7.08 -1.56 -7.74
N GLU A 114 6.90 -0.23 -7.78
CA GLU A 114 7.56 0.69 -6.85
C GLU A 114 7.21 0.43 -5.39
N LYS A 115 5.93 0.19 -5.10
CA LYS A 115 5.49 -0.18 -3.75
C LYS A 115 6.07 -1.52 -3.29
N ALA A 116 6.22 -2.47 -4.21
CA ALA A 116 6.86 -3.76 -3.92
C ALA A 116 8.37 -3.58 -3.61
N ILE A 117 9.07 -2.72 -4.37
CA ILE A 117 10.46 -2.35 -4.10
C ILE A 117 10.59 -1.72 -2.71
N GLU A 118 9.76 -0.74 -2.38
CA GLU A 118 9.77 -0.09 -1.06
C GLU A 118 9.54 -1.10 0.07
N ARG A 119 8.61 -2.04 -0.13
CA ARG A 119 8.34 -3.10 0.84
C ARG A 119 9.54 -4.04 1.00
N LEU A 120 10.21 -4.43 -0.09
CA LEU A 120 11.40 -5.27 -0.06
C LEU A 120 12.57 -4.57 0.65
N MET A 121 12.83 -3.30 0.34
CA MET A 121 13.86 -2.51 1.01
C MET A 121 13.63 -2.43 2.52
N ASN A 122 12.37 -2.22 2.95
CA ASN A 122 12.02 -2.18 4.36
C ASN A 122 12.16 -3.54 5.07
N MET A 123 11.79 -4.65 4.43
CA MET A 123 11.91 -5.99 5.04
C MET A 123 13.36 -6.46 5.19
N PHE A 124 14.25 -6.02 4.31
CA PHE A 124 15.63 -6.50 4.22
C PHE A 124 16.67 -5.41 4.48
N ALA A 125 16.27 -4.33 5.14
CA ALA A 125 17.14 -3.19 5.45
C ALA A 125 18.45 -3.58 6.18
N SER A 126 18.46 -4.72 6.88
CA SER A 126 19.60 -5.23 7.64
C SER A 126 20.36 -6.39 6.97
N THR A 127 19.92 -6.90 5.81
CA THR A 127 20.49 -8.12 5.20
C THR A 127 21.38 -7.88 3.98
N GLY A 128 21.45 -6.66 3.43
CA GLY A 128 22.44 -6.25 2.41
C GLY A 128 22.40 -6.97 1.05
N HIS A 129 21.53 -7.97 0.85
CA HIS A 129 21.56 -8.88 -0.32
C HIS A 129 20.42 -8.69 -1.34
N ILE A 130 19.73 -7.54 -1.32
CA ILE A 130 18.55 -7.30 -2.20
C ILE A 130 18.83 -6.40 -3.43
N GLY A 131 20.07 -5.96 -3.63
CA GLY A 131 20.39 -4.96 -4.67
C GLY A 131 20.07 -5.42 -6.10
N VAL A 132 20.41 -6.67 -6.47
CA VAL A 132 20.14 -7.18 -7.83
C VAL A 132 18.63 -7.35 -8.10
N PRO A 133 17.84 -7.97 -7.20
CA PRO A 133 16.38 -8.00 -7.34
C PRO A 133 15.72 -6.62 -7.42
N VAL A 134 16.15 -5.66 -6.57
CA VAL A 134 15.61 -4.30 -6.58
C VAL A 134 15.89 -3.61 -7.92
N MET A 135 17.14 -3.68 -8.40
CA MET A 135 17.52 -3.09 -9.69
C MET A 135 16.72 -3.68 -10.87
N ALA A 136 16.41 -4.97 -10.84
CA ALA A 136 15.57 -5.60 -11.86
C ALA A 136 14.13 -5.07 -11.83
N LEU A 137 13.56 -4.89 -10.63
CA LEU A 137 12.23 -4.32 -10.46
C LEU A 137 12.18 -2.83 -10.84
N GLU A 138 13.24 -2.06 -10.56
CA GLU A 138 13.37 -0.67 -11.01
C GLU A 138 13.37 -0.58 -12.55
N GLY A 139 14.06 -1.52 -13.21
CA GLY A 139 14.02 -1.67 -14.67
C GLY A 139 12.61 -1.94 -15.19
N LEU A 140 11.92 -2.92 -14.59
CA LEU A 140 10.54 -3.24 -14.95
C LEU A 140 9.58 -2.06 -14.76
N ALA A 141 9.67 -1.33 -13.64
CA ALA A 141 8.82 -0.15 -13.40
C ALA A 141 9.05 0.95 -14.45
N LYS A 142 10.29 1.10 -14.94
CA LYS A 142 10.63 2.04 -16.00
C LYS A 142 10.09 1.58 -17.35
N GLU A 143 10.26 0.32 -17.71
CA GLU A 143 9.73 -0.28 -18.94
C GLU A 143 8.21 -0.12 -19.02
N LEU A 144 7.50 -0.38 -17.91
CA LEU A 144 6.05 -0.21 -17.84
C LEU A 144 5.63 1.24 -18.09
N ARG A 145 6.37 2.25 -17.60
CA ARG A 145 6.06 3.67 -17.86
C ARG A 145 6.35 4.13 -19.29
N GLU A 146 7.33 3.49 -19.92
CA GLU A 146 7.78 3.84 -21.26
C GLU A 146 7.05 3.03 -22.35
N ALA A 147 6.30 2.00 -21.97
CA ALA A 147 5.41 1.25 -22.85
C ALA A 147 4.34 2.19 -23.43
N LYS A 148 4.35 2.31 -24.75
CA LYS A 148 3.40 3.09 -25.56
C LYS A 148 2.52 2.14 -26.37
#